data_AF-A0A973J9B7-F1
#
_entry.id   AF-A0A973J9B7-F1
#
_cell.length_a   1.000
_cell.length_b   1.000
_cell.length_c   1.000
_cell.angle_alpha   90.00
_cell.angle_beta   90.00
_cell.angle_gamma   90.00
#
_symmetry.space_group_name_H-M   'P 1'
#
loop_
_entity.id
_entity.type
_entity.pdbx_description
1 polymer ?
#
loop_
_entity_poly.entity_id
_entity_poly.type
_entity_poly.pdbx_seq_one_letter_code
_entity_poly.pdbx_strand_id
1 'polypeptide(L)'
;MQLSGKAMKKEYEPVLERRIHNFINYGEGSWHSAQRDLIWVRISKEAVSQGIKIEHLGKLLAAKFRMDFPTLVDAVQVTLITDPEKIGQAREMAQAMYRERDERIAGMKDEDVDLYYSCTLCQTFAPNHVCVITPERPALCGALTWLDGKTAYEMSPAGANQPIERGTLINAETGEYEGVNRFVRQASRGE
;
A
#
# COMPACT_ATOMS: atom_id res chain seq x y z
N MET A 1 -11.92 3.68 -8.07
CA MET A 1 -11.27 4.99 -8.29
C MET A 1 -10.56 4.93 -9.62
N GLN A 2 -10.51 6.02 -10.37
CA GLN A 2 -9.80 6.11 -11.64
C GLN A 2 -8.79 7.25 -11.54
N LEU A 3 -7.55 6.96 -11.92
CA LEU A 3 -6.44 7.90 -11.94
C LEU A 3 -5.93 7.95 -13.37
N SER A 4 -5.69 9.14 -13.89
CA SER A 4 -5.05 9.32 -15.19
C SER A 4 -3.90 10.31 -15.08
N GLY A 5 -2.85 10.05 -15.85
CA GLY A 5 -1.73 10.96 -16.03
C GLY A 5 -0.73 10.39 -17.01
N LYS A 6 0.07 11.24 -17.65
CA LYS A 6 1.01 10.81 -18.70
C LYS A 6 2.04 9.78 -18.22
N ALA A 7 2.45 9.88 -16.96
CA ALA A 7 3.41 8.97 -16.34
C ALA A 7 2.73 7.77 -15.65
N MET A 8 1.40 7.72 -15.60
CA MET A 8 0.65 6.68 -14.90
C MET A 8 0.77 5.33 -15.61
N LYS A 9 1.05 4.28 -14.83
CA LYS A 9 1.17 2.89 -15.30
C LYS A 9 0.28 1.98 -14.47
N LYS A 10 -0.16 0.87 -15.05
CA LYS A 10 -1.02 -0.12 -14.37
C LYS A 10 -0.31 -0.73 -13.16
N GLU A 11 1.01 -0.87 -13.22
CA GLU A 11 1.87 -1.38 -12.16
C GLU A 11 1.83 -0.51 -10.90
N TYR A 12 1.55 0.80 -11.04
CA TYR A 12 1.49 1.72 -9.90
C TYR A 12 0.20 1.60 -9.11
N GLU A 13 -0.84 0.98 -9.66
CA GLU A 13 -2.15 0.88 -9.03
C GLU A 13 -2.12 0.26 -7.62
N PRO A 14 -1.49 -0.90 -7.34
CA PRO A 14 -1.43 -1.45 -5.98
C PRO A 14 -0.73 -0.53 -4.98
N VAL A 15 0.35 0.15 -5.39
CA VAL A 15 1.08 1.11 -4.55
C VAL A 15 0.18 2.31 -4.21
N LEU A 16 -0.55 2.82 -5.19
CA LEU A 16 -1.50 3.92 -5.00
C LEU A 16 -2.73 3.49 -4.20
N GLU A 17 -3.28 2.31 -4.45
CA GLU A 17 -4.41 1.73 -3.72
C GLU A 17 -4.08 1.62 -2.22
N ARG A 18 -2.85 1.25 -1.86
CA ARG A 18 -2.43 1.21 -0.46
C ARG A 18 -2.54 2.57 0.24
N ARG A 19 -2.39 3.69 -0.49
CA ARG A 19 -2.46 5.04 0.09
C ARG A 19 -3.87 5.40 0.56
N ILE A 20 -4.92 4.76 0.02
CA ILE A 20 -6.31 4.94 0.46
C ILE A 20 -6.43 4.74 1.97
N HIS A 21 -5.72 3.74 2.51
CA HIS A 21 -5.69 3.47 3.95
C HIS A 21 -5.23 4.69 4.75
N ASN A 22 -4.09 5.29 4.40
CA ASN A 22 -3.57 6.45 5.12
C ASN A 22 -4.46 7.68 4.90
N PHE A 23 -4.91 7.91 3.67
CA PHE A 23 -5.67 9.09 3.32
C PHE A 23 -7.02 9.14 4.02
N ILE A 24 -7.73 8.02 4.10
CA ILE A 24 -8.97 7.98 4.88
C ILE A 24 -8.65 8.21 6.36
N ASN A 25 -7.63 7.58 6.93
CA ASN A 25 -7.28 7.76 8.35
C ASN A 25 -6.75 9.17 8.71
N TYR A 26 -6.47 10.05 7.75
CA TYR A 26 -6.14 11.45 8.03
C TYR A 26 -7.36 12.31 8.39
N GLY A 27 -8.57 11.88 8.03
CA GLY A 27 -9.79 12.58 8.41
C GLY A 27 -10.11 12.32 9.87
N GLU A 28 -10.19 13.37 10.68
CA GLU A 28 -10.65 13.25 12.07
C GLU A 28 -12.04 12.61 12.14
N GLY A 29 -12.18 11.60 13.01
CA GLY A 29 -13.42 10.82 13.14
C GLY A 29 -13.67 9.81 12.02
N SER A 30 -12.79 9.69 11.02
CA SER A 30 -12.83 8.60 10.04
C SER A 30 -11.78 7.54 10.34
N TRP A 31 -12.11 6.29 10.00
CA TRP A 31 -11.24 5.15 10.23
C TRP A 31 -11.34 4.18 9.06
N HIS A 32 -10.20 3.66 8.62
CA HIS A 32 -10.12 2.63 7.57
C HIS A 32 -9.11 1.55 7.97
N SER A 33 -9.47 0.28 7.74
CA SER A 33 -8.55 -0.85 7.88
C SER A 33 -8.73 -1.88 6.78
N ALA A 34 -7.80 -2.84 6.75
CA ALA A 34 -7.64 -3.86 5.72
C ALA A 34 -7.35 -3.27 4.32
N GLN A 35 -7.66 -4.04 3.27
CA GLN A 35 -7.23 -3.81 1.89
C GLN A 35 -8.17 -4.54 0.91
N ARG A 36 -8.10 -4.20 -0.38
CA ARG A 36 -8.89 -4.80 -1.47
C ARG A 36 -10.40 -4.84 -1.16
N ASP A 37 -11.06 -5.99 -1.29
CA ASP A 37 -12.49 -6.17 -1.04
C ASP A 37 -12.82 -6.56 0.42
N LEU A 38 -11.82 -6.50 1.30
CA LEU A 38 -11.96 -6.78 2.74
C LEU A 38 -11.89 -5.51 3.60
N ILE A 39 -11.92 -4.34 2.97
CA ILE A 39 -11.82 -3.05 3.66
C ILE A 39 -12.93 -2.87 4.69
N TRP A 40 -12.59 -2.16 5.76
CA TRP A 40 -13.56 -1.75 6.77
C TRP A 40 -13.42 -0.26 7.05
N VAL A 41 -14.50 0.49 6.84
CA VAL A 41 -14.53 1.95 7.03
C VAL A 41 -15.58 2.31 8.09
N ARG A 42 -15.21 3.23 8.98
CA ARG A 42 -16.11 3.83 9.98
C ARG A 42 -15.99 5.36 9.94
N ILE A 43 -17.10 6.03 10.25
CA ILE A 43 -17.16 7.49 10.48
C ILE A 43 -17.84 7.67 11.84
N SER A 44 -17.26 8.49 12.71
CA SER A 44 -17.76 8.75 14.06
C SER A 44 -19.06 9.54 14.04
N LYS A 45 -19.85 9.44 15.11
CA LYS A 45 -21.11 10.19 15.22
C LYS A 45 -20.84 11.70 15.30
N GLU A 46 -19.72 12.07 15.91
CA GLU A 46 -19.25 13.45 16.06
C GLU A 46 -18.87 14.05 14.70
N ALA A 47 -18.16 13.32 13.86
CA ALA A 47 -17.85 13.77 12.50
C ALA A 47 -19.15 13.97 11.69
N VAL A 48 -20.10 13.05 11.80
CA VAL A 48 -21.41 13.16 11.14
C VAL A 48 -22.21 14.36 11.67
N SER A 49 -22.20 14.63 12.98
CA SER A 49 -22.91 15.78 13.56
C SER A 49 -22.30 17.13 13.14
N GLN A 50 -21.01 17.15 12.81
CA GLN A 50 -20.32 18.29 12.21
C GLN A 50 -20.53 18.39 10.68
N GLY A 51 -21.35 17.52 10.09
CA GLY A 51 -21.72 17.57 8.68
C GLY A 51 -20.85 16.72 7.75
N ILE A 52 -19.98 15.85 8.28
CA ILE A 52 -19.22 14.91 7.44
C ILE A 52 -20.17 13.90 6.80
N LYS A 53 -20.06 13.75 5.48
CA LYS A 53 -20.79 12.81 4.65
C LYS A 53 -19.81 11.89 3.94
N ILE A 54 -20.29 10.75 3.45
CA ILE A 54 -19.46 9.79 2.69
C ILE A 54 -18.80 10.46 1.47
N GLU A 55 -19.45 11.44 0.82
CA GLU A 55 -18.88 12.20 -0.29
C GLU A 55 -17.58 12.94 0.07
N HIS A 56 -17.38 13.32 1.33
CA HIS A 56 -16.17 13.98 1.80
C HIS A 56 -14.97 13.03 1.80
N LEU A 57 -15.18 11.72 2.00
CA LEU A 57 -14.10 10.73 1.81
C LEU A 57 -13.64 10.71 0.35
N GLY A 58 -14.57 10.81 -0.61
CA GLY A 58 -14.24 10.88 -2.02
C GLY A 58 -13.45 12.14 -2.39
N LYS A 59 -13.85 13.30 -1.85
CA LYS A 59 -13.14 14.58 -2.02
C LYS A 59 -11.75 14.53 -1.40
N LEU A 60 -11.62 13.96 -0.19
CA LEU A 60 -10.34 13.77 0.49
C LEU A 60 -9.38 12.91 -0.33
N LEU A 61 -9.84 11.75 -0.82
CA LEU A 61 -9.04 10.89 -1.70
C LEU A 61 -8.60 11.65 -2.95
N ALA A 62 -9.52 12.30 -3.65
CA ALA A 62 -9.22 13.03 -4.89
C ALA A 62 -8.20 14.17 -4.67
N ALA A 63 -8.30 14.89 -3.55
CA ALA A 63 -7.34 15.93 -3.18
C ALA A 63 -5.97 15.32 -2.84
N LYS A 64 -5.93 14.30 -1.98
CA LYS A 64 -4.68 13.67 -1.52
C LYS A 64 -3.91 13.00 -2.64
N PHE A 65 -4.56 12.34 -3.59
CA PHE A 65 -3.86 11.75 -4.74
C PHE A 65 -3.20 12.81 -5.63
N ARG A 66 -3.88 13.94 -5.89
CA ARG A 66 -3.27 15.04 -6.66
C ARG A 66 -2.13 15.72 -5.89
N MET A 67 -2.27 15.88 -4.58
CA MET A 67 -1.26 16.53 -3.74
C MET A 67 0.00 15.67 -3.55
N ASP A 68 -0.17 14.37 -3.29
CA ASP A 68 0.94 13.48 -2.97
C ASP A 68 1.64 12.95 -4.23
N PHE A 69 0.97 12.96 -5.39
CA PHE A 69 1.50 12.43 -6.65
C PHE A 69 1.36 13.41 -7.83
N PRO A 70 1.82 14.67 -7.70
CA PRO A 70 1.55 15.73 -8.68
C PRO A 70 2.20 15.51 -10.06
N THR A 71 3.24 14.69 -10.13
CA THR A 71 3.91 14.33 -11.40
C THR A 71 3.32 13.10 -12.07
N LEU A 72 2.50 12.34 -11.35
CA LEU A 72 1.94 11.06 -11.80
C LEU A 72 0.45 11.15 -12.13
N VAL A 73 -0.29 11.96 -11.37
CA VAL A 73 -1.75 12.01 -11.39
C VAL A 73 -2.23 13.39 -11.86
N ASP A 74 -2.70 13.45 -13.12
CA ASP A 74 -3.28 14.65 -13.73
C ASP A 74 -4.77 14.80 -13.35
N ALA A 75 -5.52 13.69 -13.37
CA ALA A 75 -6.93 13.68 -13.01
C ALA A 75 -7.31 12.48 -12.11
N VAL A 76 -8.31 12.72 -11.25
CA VAL A 76 -8.84 11.74 -10.30
C VAL A 76 -10.36 11.75 -10.37
N GLN A 77 -10.94 10.56 -10.52
CA GLN A 77 -12.35 10.31 -10.34
C GLN A 77 -12.57 9.28 -9.23
N VAL A 78 -13.39 9.65 -8.24
CA VAL A 78 -13.79 8.75 -7.16
C VAL A 78 -15.29 8.47 -7.29
N THR A 79 -15.64 7.19 -7.28
CA THR A 79 -17.02 6.71 -7.27
C THR A 79 -17.23 5.94 -5.98
N LEU A 80 -18.19 6.38 -5.17
CA LEU A 80 -18.59 5.74 -3.93
C LEU A 80 -19.88 4.97 -4.20
N ILE A 81 -19.86 3.66 -4.04
CA ILE A 81 -20.99 2.78 -4.35
C ILE A 81 -21.58 2.28 -3.04
N THR A 82 -22.83 2.64 -2.77
CA THR A 82 -23.60 2.19 -1.59
C THR A 82 -24.81 1.33 -1.97
N ASP A 83 -25.08 1.20 -3.27
CA ASP A 83 -26.13 0.36 -3.82
C ASP A 83 -25.68 -1.13 -3.78
N PRO A 84 -26.43 -2.02 -3.10
CA PRO A 84 -26.01 -3.41 -2.91
C PRO A 84 -25.76 -4.20 -4.20
N GLU A 85 -26.57 -3.99 -5.24
CA GLU A 85 -26.43 -4.71 -6.52
C GLU A 85 -25.18 -4.23 -7.26
N LYS A 86 -24.97 -2.91 -7.32
CA LYS A 86 -23.78 -2.32 -7.94
C LYS A 86 -22.50 -2.67 -7.18
N ILE A 87 -22.57 -2.86 -5.86
CA ILE A 87 -21.43 -3.35 -5.05
C ILE A 87 -21.02 -4.75 -5.53
N GLY A 88 -21.98 -5.66 -5.75
CA GLY A 88 -21.70 -7.01 -6.25
C GLY A 88 -20.93 -7.00 -7.56
N GLN A 89 -21.42 -6.24 -8.55
CA GLN A 89 -20.79 -6.09 -9.87
C GLN A 89 -19.38 -5.47 -9.77
N ALA A 90 -19.24 -4.40 -8.97
CA ALA A 90 -17.95 -3.74 -8.77
C ALA A 90 -16.95 -4.66 -8.07
N ARG A 91 -17.41 -5.51 -7.13
CA ARG A 91 -16.57 -6.47 -6.41
C ARG A 91 -16.05 -7.56 -7.34
N GLU A 92 -16.87 -8.12 -8.22
CA GLU A 92 -16.41 -9.13 -9.19
C GLU A 92 -15.31 -8.56 -10.11
N MET A 93 -15.51 -7.35 -10.61
CA MET A 93 -14.50 -6.64 -11.41
C MET A 93 -13.21 -6.42 -10.61
N ALA A 94 -13.32 -5.98 -9.35
CA ALA A 94 -12.16 -5.77 -8.48
C ALA A 94 -11.40 -7.07 -8.22
N GLN A 95 -12.10 -8.17 -7.92
CA GLN A 95 -11.50 -9.48 -7.70
C GLN A 95 -10.77 -10.02 -8.94
N ALA A 96 -11.26 -9.75 -10.15
CA ALA A 96 -10.55 -10.11 -11.37
C ALA A 96 -9.20 -9.37 -11.48
N MET A 97 -9.18 -8.07 -11.18
CA MET A 97 -7.93 -7.28 -11.15
C MET A 97 -6.97 -7.78 -10.06
N TYR A 98 -7.49 -8.15 -8.89
CA TYR A 98 -6.66 -8.68 -7.80
C TYR A 98 -6.02 -10.02 -8.17
N ARG A 99 -6.77 -10.92 -8.83
CA ARG A 99 -6.22 -12.18 -9.34
C ARG A 99 -5.10 -11.96 -10.35
N GLU A 100 -5.26 -11.03 -11.30
CA GLU A 100 -4.20 -10.68 -12.26
C GLU A 100 -2.93 -10.19 -11.53
N ARG A 101 -3.08 -9.41 -10.45
CA ARG A 101 -1.94 -8.94 -9.65
C ARG A 101 -1.27 -10.10 -8.91
N ASP A 102 -2.06 -11.00 -8.32
CA ASP A 102 -1.57 -12.15 -7.58
C ASP A 102 -0.85 -13.15 -8.51
N GLU A 103 -1.31 -13.32 -9.75
CA GLU A 103 -0.65 -14.15 -10.77
C GLU A 103 0.74 -13.64 -11.16
N ARG A 104 1.01 -12.33 -11.06
CA ARG A 104 2.33 -11.75 -11.40
C ARG A 104 3.42 -12.10 -10.39
N ILE A 105 3.05 -12.27 -9.12
CA ILE A 105 3.98 -12.68 -8.05
C ILE A 105 3.98 -14.21 -7.87
N ALA A 106 2.96 -14.91 -8.37
CA ALA A 106 2.83 -16.36 -8.24
C ALA A 106 4.05 -17.08 -8.83
N GLY A 107 4.71 -17.89 -8.01
CA GLY A 107 5.87 -18.70 -8.40
C GLY A 107 7.22 -18.01 -8.25
N MET A 108 7.27 -16.73 -7.87
CA MET A 108 8.53 -16.09 -7.45
C MET A 108 8.95 -16.64 -6.08
N LYS A 109 10.25 -16.94 -5.93
CA LYS A 109 10.82 -17.42 -4.68
C LYS A 109 11.82 -16.45 -4.09
N ASP A 110 12.03 -16.54 -2.79
CA ASP A 110 13.01 -15.74 -2.08
C ASP A 110 14.45 -16.03 -2.57
N GLU A 111 14.74 -17.25 -3.01
CA GLU A 111 16.05 -17.61 -3.56
C GLU A 111 16.33 -16.99 -4.93
N ASP A 112 15.28 -16.68 -5.70
CA ASP A 112 15.38 -16.20 -7.09
C ASP A 112 15.68 -14.69 -7.18
N VAL A 113 15.74 -13.98 -6.05
CA VAL A 113 15.98 -12.52 -6.01
C VAL A 113 17.11 -12.14 -5.06
N ASP A 114 17.97 -11.22 -5.47
CA ASP A 114 19.08 -10.73 -4.61
C ASP A 114 18.70 -9.54 -3.72
N LEU A 115 17.56 -8.92 -4.01
CA LEU A 115 17.04 -7.75 -3.31
C LEU A 115 15.72 -8.08 -2.63
N TYR A 116 15.58 -7.66 -1.38
CA TYR A 116 14.30 -7.51 -0.71
C TYR A 116 13.89 -6.03 -0.68
N TYR A 117 12.68 -5.75 -0.21
CA TYR A 117 12.22 -4.37 -0.05
C TYR A 117 11.75 -4.12 1.37
N SER A 118 12.16 -2.99 1.94
CA SER A 118 11.59 -2.50 3.19
C SER A 118 10.24 -1.84 2.96
N CYS A 119 9.47 -1.69 4.03
CA CYS A 119 8.38 -0.73 4.10
C CYS A 119 8.33 -0.09 5.48
N THR A 120 8.47 1.23 5.53
CA THR A 120 8.40 2.06 6.75
C THR A 120 7.12 2.90 6.80
N LEU A 121 6.13 2.61 5.94
CA LEU A 121 4.90 3.40 5.81
C LEU A 121 4.12 3.50 7.14
N CYS A 122 4.17 2.45 7.95
CA CYS A 122 3.48 2.38 9.23
C CYS A 122 4.25 3.04 10.39
N GLN A 123 5.43 3.63 10.16
CA GLN A 123 6.17 4.36 11.20
C GLN A 123 5.45 5.61 11.70
N THR A 124 4.41 6.06 11.00
CA THR A 124 3.47 7.08 11.52
C THR A 124 2.68 6.59 12.74
N PHE A 125 2.51 5.28 12.89
CA PHE A 125 1.79 4.65 14.01
C PHE A 125 2.74 3.91 14.97
N ALA A 126 3.73 3.19 14.43
CA ALA A 126 4.71 2.42 15.19
C ALA A 126 6.13 2.85 14.77
N PRO A 127 6.72 3.87 15.43
CA PRO A 127 7.89 4.60 14.93
C PRO A 127 9.12 3.79 14.55
N ASN A 128 9.30 2.61 15.16
CA ASN A 128 10.47 1.75 14.95
C ASN A 128 10.12 0.50 14.12
N HIS A 129 8.87 0.37 13.67
CA HIS A 129 8.43 -0.78 12.88
C HIS A 129 9.00 -0.71 11.46
N VAL A 130 9.50 -1.86 10.98
CA VAL A 130 10.00 -2.05 9.62
C VAL A 130 9.44 -3.38 9.10
N CYS A 131 8.72 -3.35 7.99
CA CYS A 131 8.42 -4.57 7.24
C CYS A 131 9.61 -4.88 6.32
N VAL A 132 10.03 -6.14 6.26
CA VAL A 132 10.88 -6.69 5.20
C VAL A 132 9.96 -7.53 4.31
N ILE A 133 9.89 -7.16 3.04
CA ILE A 133 9.02 -7.76 2.03
C ILE A 133 9.88 -8.58 1.08
N THR A 134 9.57 -9.87 0.98
CA THR A 134 10.20 -10.84 0.08
C THR A 134 9.16 -11.38 -0.90
N PRO A 135 9.56 -12.05 -2.01
CA PRO A 135 8.61 -12.68 -2.91
C PRO A 135 7.58 -13.57 -2.22
N GLU A 136 8.01 -14.34 -1.21
CA GLU A 136 7.16 -15.31 -0.50
C GLU A 136 6.54 -14.75 0.78
N ARG A 137 6.98 -13.56 1.23
CA ARG A 137 6.46 -12.87 2.41
C ARG A 137 6.02 -11.45 2.08
N PRO A 138 4.73 -11.24 1.77
CA PRO A 138 4.19 -9.89 1.57
C PRO A 138 4.23 -9.08 2.87
N ALA A 139 4.08 -7.76 2.76
CA ALA A 139 3.97 -6.88 3.91
C ALA A 139 2.81 -7.32 4.82
N LEU A 140 2.96 -7.16 6.14
CA LEU A 140 2.00 -7.63 7.15
C LEU A 140 0.56 -7.13 6.90
N CYS A 141 0.40 -5.95 6.30
CA CYS A 141 -0.91 -5.40 5.96
C CYS A 141 -1.67 -6.18 4.86
N GLY A 142 -1.00 -7.13 4.19
CA GLY A 142 -1.55 -7.94 3.10
C GLY A 142 -1.71 -7.18 1.77
N ALA A 143 -1.26 -5.93 1.70
CA ALA A 143 -1.57 -5.01 0.60
C ALA A 143 -0.38 -4.65 -0.29
N LEU A 144 0.84 -5.04 0.09
CA LEU A 144 2.05 -4.82 -0.68
C LEU A 144 2.84 -6.12 -0.78
N THR A 145 3.11 -6.52 -2.01
CA THR A 145 3.99 -7.62 -2.40
C THR A 145 5.40 -7.12 -2.66
N TRP A 146 6.33 -8.02 -2.97
CA TRP A 146 7.68 -7.66 -3.38
C TRP A 146 7.71 -6.80 -4.65
N LEU A 147 6.88 -7.12 -5.63
CA LEU A 147 6.74 -6.33 -6.86
C LEU A 147 6.22 -4.91 -6.56
N ASP A 148 5.32 -4.78 -5.59
CA ASP A 148 4.84 -3.46 -5.16
C ASP A 148 5.94 -2.66 -4.45
N GLY A 149 6.79 -3.32 -3.65
CA GLY A 149 7.97 -2.71 -3.03
C GLY A 149 8.95 -2.15 -4.06
N LYS A 150 9.27 -2.95 -5.08
CA LYS A 150 10.07 -2.54 -6.24
C LYS A 150 9.45 -1.35 -6.95
N THR A 151 8.18 -1.46 -7.28
CA THR A 151 7.43 -0.45 -8.00
C THR A 151 7.33 0.86 -7.21
N ALA A 152 7.14 0.78 -5.89
CA ALA A 152 7.08 1.94 -5.00
C ALA A 152 8.42 2.68 -4.94
N TYR A 153 9.54 1.94 -4.90
CA TYR A 153 10.87 2.53 -4.97
C TYR A 153 11.15 3.20 -6.31
N GLU A 154 10.80 2.55 -7.42
CA GLU A 154 10.93 3.14 -8.78
C GLU A 154 10.08 4.41 -8.93
N MET A 155 8.89 4.41 -8.33
CA MET A 155 7.98 5.56 -8.34
C MET A 155 8.49 6.71 -7.48
N SER A 156 9.12 6.42 -6.33
CA SER A 156 9.69 7.42 -5.43
C SER A 156 10.90 6.85 -4.67
N PRO A 157 12.12 7.11 -5.16
CA PRO A 157 13.34 6.58 -4.53
C PRO A 157 13.58 7.08 -3.09
N ALA A 158 12.99 8.21 -2.71
CA ALA A 158 13.02 8.74 -1.35
C ALA A 158 11.81 8.30 -0.49
N GLY A 159 11.00 7.37 -1.01
CA GLY A 159 9.78 6.89 -0.37
C GLY A 159 10.01 5.90 0.77
N ALA A 160 8.91 5.36 1.30
CA ALA A 160 8.93 4.43 2.43
C ALA A 160 9.43 3.02 2.08
N ASN A 161 9.59 2.72 0.78
CA ASN A 161 10.07 1.43 0.30
C ASN A 161 11.48 1.60 -0.23
N GLN A 162 12.44 0.93 0.40
CA GLN A 162 13.86 0.97 0.02
C GLN A 162 14.35 -0.45 -0.29
N PRO A 163 15.21 -0.62 -1.31
CA PRO A 163 15.84 -1.91 -1.59
C PRO A 163 16.76 -2.31 -0.44
N ILE A 164 16.79 -3.60 -0.15
CA ILE A 164 17.65 -4.21 0.86
C ILE A 164 18.46 -5.29 0.15
N GLU A 165 19.77 -5.10 0.08
CA GLU A 165 20.67 -6.18 -0.31
C GLU A 165 20.68 -7.24 0.80
N ARG A 166 20.44 -8.51 0.44
CA ARG A 166 20.45 -9.61 1.41
C ARG A 166 21.78 -9.67 2.15
N GLY A 167 22.89 -9.58 1.42
CA GLY A 167 24.23 -9.78 1.97
C GLY A 167 24.46 -11.24 2.38
N THR A 168 25.39 -11.46 3.32
CA THR A 168 25.78 -12.80 3.76
C THR A 168 24.64 -13.49 4.52
N LEU A 169 24.33 -14.74 4.16
CA LEU A 169 23.43 -15.60 4.91
C LEU A 169 24.06 -15.96 6.27
N ILE A 170 23.35 -15.65 7.35
CA ILE A 170 23.77 -15.97 8.73
C ILE A 170 23.15 -17.30 9.16
N ASN A 171 21.85 -17.47 8.90
CA ASN A 171 21.14 -18.70 9.27
C ASN A 171 20.03 -19.00 8.24
N ALA A 172 20.17 -20.15 7.56
CA ALA A 172 19.22 -20.61 6.54
C ALA A 172 17.85 -21.01 7.12
N GLU A 173 17.81 -21.57 8.34
CA GLU A 173 16.56 -22.03 8.96
C GLU A 173 15.68 -20.86 9.38
N THR A 174 16.28 -19.78 9.91
CA THR A 174 15.56 -18.58 10.33
C THR A 174 15.41 -17.54 9.23
N GLY A 175 16.06 -17.73 8.07
CA GLY A 175 16.11 -16.75 6.98
C GLY A 175 16.84 -15.46 7.39
N GLU A 176 17.87 -15.58 8.24
CA GLU A 176 18.62 -14.43 8.77
C GLU A 176 19.77 -14.06 7.84
N TYR A 177 19.81 -12.79 7.46
CA TYR A 177 20.85 -12.24 6.58
C TYR A 177 21.46 -10.97 7.18
N GLU A 178 22.77 -10.83 7.03
CA GLU A 178 23.52 -9.70 7.59
C GLU A 178 23.05 -8.35 7.03
N GLY A 179 22.79 -8.25 5.73
CA GLY A 179 22.32 -7.03 5.08
C GLY A 179 20.93 -6.62 5.54
N VAL A 180 20.05 -7.59 5.75
CA VAL A 180 18.70 -7.37 6.31
C VAL A 180 18.81 -6.87 7.75
N ASN A 181 19.58 -7.53 8.60
CA ASN A 181 19.78 -7.12 10.00
C ASN A 181 20.32 -5.69 10.11
N ARG A 182 21.34 -5.37 9.29
CA ARG A 182 21.93 -4.02 9.22
C ARG A 182 20.91 -2.97 8.79
N PHE A 183 20.14 -3.23 7.74
CA PHE A 183 19.10 -2.31 7.28
C PHE A 183 18.03 -2.11 8.35
N VAL A 184 17.48 -3.20 8.91
CA VAL A 184 16.42 -3.14 9.91
C VAL A 184 16.87 -2.33 11.11
N ARG A 185 18.06 -2.63 11.68
CA ARG A 185 18.61 -1.89 12.82
C ARG A 185 18.72 -0.39 12.56
N GLN A 186 19.09 0.02 11.35
CA GLN A 186 19.16 1.44 10.99
C GLN A 186 17.76 2.04 10.88
N ALA A 187 16.86 1.39 10.16
CA ALA A 187 15.51 1.88 9.89
C ALA A 187 14.58 1.84 11.13
N SER A 188 14.90 1.00 12.12
CA SER A 188 14.24 0.90 13.43
C SER A 188 14.85 1.83 14.49
N ARG A 189 15.85 2.65 14.13
CA ARG A 189 16.57 3.57 15.04
C ARG A 189 17.37 2.86 16.14
N GLY A 190 17.80 1.64 15.87
CA GLY A 190 18.63 0.83 16.76
C GLY A 190 17.88 -0.20 17.59
N GLU A 191 16.55 -0.24 17.49
CA GLU A 191 15.66 -1.22 18.15
C GLU A 191 15.53 -2.54 17.38
#